data_AF-A0A927Z4Z7-F1
#
_entry.id   AF-A0A927Z4Z7-F1
#
_cell.length_a   1.000
_cell.length_b   1.000
_cell.length_c   1.000
_cell.angle_alpha   90.00
_cell.angle_beta   90.00
_cell.angle_gamma   90.00
#
_symmetry.space_group_name_H-M   'P 1'
#
loop_
_entity.id
_entity.type
_entity.pdbx_description
1 polymer ?
#
loop_
_entity_poly.entity_id
_entity_poly.type
_entity_poly.pdbx_seq_one_letter_code
_entity_poly.pdbx_strand_id
1 'polypeptide(L)'
;MKNYYSALEPLFFLFFGGITYYLIEILYRGRSHYSMFLCGGLSFYCISLFNRRYSSSLHLITRMILCTFIITSLELLFGTIFNLYLHKQVWDYSNQYFNYKGQICLTFSIFWFFLSLPVLFLEEIIRMYSPINTA
;
A
#
# COMPACT_ATOMS: atom_id res chain seq x y z
N MET A 1 -2.33 -9.00 -27.30
CA MET A 1 -3.41 -8.90 -26.29
C MET A 1 -2.96 -9.30 -24.88
N LYS A 2 -2.33 -10.46 -24.63
CA LYS A 2 -1.76 -10.83 -23.30
C LYS A 2 -0.84 -9.76 -22.68
N ASN A 3 0.01 -9.10 -23.48
CA ASN A 3 0.92 -8.04 -23.01
C ASN A 3 0.25 -6.70 -22.63
N TYR A 4 -0.98 -6.44 -23.06
CA TYR A 4 -1.66 -5.17 -22.75
C TYR A 4 -2.28 -5.22 -21.35
N TYR A 5 -2.94 -6.33 -21.02
CA TYR A 5 -3.48 -6.60 -19.68
C TYR A 5 -2.37 -6.76 -18.63
N SER A 6 -1.20 -7.28 -19.01
CA SER A 6 -0.06 -7.38 -18.08
C SER A 6 0.49 -6.01 -17.62
N ALA A 7 0.28 -4.95 -18.40
CA ALA A 7 0.73 -3.60 -18.04
C ALA A 7 -0.38 -2.75 -17.37
N LEU A 8 -1.65 -2.96 -17.76
CA LEU A 8 -2.78 -2.19 -17.22
C LEU A 8 -3.06 -2.47 -15.74
N GLU A 9 -2.92 -3.71 -15.29
CA GLU A 9 -3.22 -4.07 -13.91
C GLU A 9 -2.24 -3.43 -12.90
N PRO A 10 -0.91 -3.48 -13.11
CA PRO A 10 0.04 -2.69 -12.32
C PRO A 10 -0.30 -1.20 -12.25
N LEU A 11 -0.66 -0.60 -13.38
CA LEU A 11 -1.05 0.81 -13.44
C LEU A 11 -2.31 1.07 -12.63
N PHE A 12 -3.33 0.21 -12.75
CA PHE A 12 -4.53 0.31 -11.94
C PHE A 12 -4.22 0.33 -10.45
N PHE A 13 -3.40 -0.61 -9.94
CA PHE A 13 -3.05 -0.64 -8.52
C PHE A 13 -2.22 0.58 -8.08
N LEU A 14 -1.31 1.07 -8.94
CA LEU A 14 -0.54 2.28 -8.67
C LEU A 14 -1.47 3.51 -8.52
N PHE A 15 -2.37 3.74 -9.47
CA PHE A 15 -3.27 4.89 -9.42
C PHE A 15 -4.33 4.75 -8.33
N PHE A 16 -4.98 3.59 -8.24
CA PHE A 16 -6.02 3.35 -7.25
C PHE A 16 -5.47 3.42 -5.82
N GLY A 17 -4.33 2.80 -5.57
CA GLY A 17 -3.64 2.87 -4.27
C GLY A 17 -3.19 4.28 -3.93
N GLY A 18 -2.62 5.00 -4.91
CA GLY A 18 -2.16 6.38 -4.71
C GLY A 18 -3.31 7.33 -4.37
N ILE A 19 -4.42 7.25 -5.11
CA ILE A 19 -5.63 8.04 -4.83
C ILE A 19 -6.19 7.67 -3.45
N THR A 20 -6.32 6.38 -3.14
CA THR A 20 -6.89 5.90 -1.87
C THR A 20 -6.08 6.43 -0.69
N TYR A 21 -4.76 6.29 -0.72
CA TYR A 21 -3.89 6.76 0.35
C TYR A 21 -3.95 8.29 0.48
N TYR A 22 -3.86 9.01 -0.65
CA TYR A 22 -3.94 10.47 -0.67
C TYR A 22 -5.26 10.96 -0.06
N LEU A 23 -6.39 10.34 -0.42
CA LEU A 23 -7.70 10.67 0.14
C LEU A 23 -7.81 10.36 1.63
N ILE A 24 -7.30 9.21 2.08
CA ILE A 24 -7.25 8.87 3.51
C ILE A 24 -6.51 9.96 4.30
N GLU A 25 -5.37 10.43 3.80
CA GLU A 25 -4.64 11.51 4.45
C GLU A 25 -5.38 12.85 4.45
N ILE A 26 -6.03 13.21 3.33
CA ILE A 26 -6.85 14.42 3.26
C ILE A 26 -7.98 14.37 4.28
N LEU A 27 -8.66 13.22 4.41
CA LEU A 27 -9.73 13.04 5.40
C LEU A 27 -9.19 13.05 6.84
N TYR A 28 -8.01 12.49 7.09
CA TYR A 28 -7.44 12.39 8.44
C TYR A 28 -6.77 13.70 8.92
N ARG A 29 -6.10 14.45 8.03
CA ARG A 29 -5.25 15.61 8.40
C ARG A 29 -5.61 16.91 7.69
N GLY A 30 -6.48 16.88 6.69
CA GLY A 30 -6.82 18.04 5.86
C GLY A 30 -5.75 18.45 4.84
N ARG A 31 -4.63 17.71 4.75
CA ARG A 31 -3.55 17.93 3.78
C ARG A 31 -2.86 16.62 3.42
N SER A 32 -2.34 16.51 2.20
CA SER A 32 -1.49 15.41 1.76
C SER A 32 -0.39 15.93 0.84
N HIS A 33 0.73 15.21 0.78
CA HIS A 33 1.85 15.54 -0.08
C HIS A 33 1.88 14.59 -1.28
N TYR A 34 2.35 15.03 -2.45
CA TYR A 34 2.38 14.18 -3.66
C TYR A 34 3.19 12.89 -3.47
N SER A 35 4.15 12.87 -2.54
CA SER A 35 4.89 11.65 -2.19
C SER A 35 4.01 10.56 -1.57
N MET A 36 2.86 10.91 -0.99
CA MET A 36 1.91 9.99 -0.37
C MET A 36 1.05 9.28 -1.39
N PHE A 37 0.75 9.95 -2.51
CA PHE A 37 0.24 9.29 -3.69
C PHE A 37 1.21 8.20 -4.18
N LEU A 38 2.51 8.51 -4.27
CA LEU A 38 3.52 7.53 -4.69
C LEU A 38 3.68 6.39 -3.68
N CYS A 39 3.69 6.69 -2.38
CA CYS A 39 3.80 5.69 -1.32
C CYS A 39 2.60 4.72 -1.33
N GLY A 40 1.38 5.25 -1.40
CA GLY A 40 0.15 4.46 -1.50
C GLY A 40 0.08 3.62 -2.77
N GLY A 41 0.44 4.22 -3.92
CA GLY A 41 0.46 3.51 -5.19
C GLY A 41 1.45 2.35 -5.20
N LEU A 42 2.69 2.59 -4.78
CA LEU A 42 3.71 1.54 -4.67
C LEU A 42 3.29 0.46 -3.68
N SER A 43 2.64 0.82 -2.58
CA SER A 43 2.14 -0.14 -1.59
C SER A 43 1.12 -1.10 -2.20
N PHE A 44 0.12 -0.58 -2.91
CA PHE A 44 -0.90 -1.41 -3.56
C PHE A 44 -0.32 -2.26 -4.69
N TYR A 45 0.61 -1.70 -5.47
CA TYR A 45 1.33 -2.45 -6.49
C TYR A 45 2.14 -3.60 -5.90
N CYS A 46 2.92 -3.35 -4.84
CA CYS A 46 3.69 -4.39 -4.15
C CYS A 46 2.78 -5.46 -3.55
N ILE A 47 1.65 -5.08 -2.95
CA ILE A 47 0.63 -6.02 -2.45
C ILE A 47 0.07 -6.87 -3.59
N SER A 48 -0.25 -6.28 -4.74
CA SER A 48 -0.76 -7.02 -5.90
C SER A 48 0.24 -8.07 -6.40
N LEU A 49 1.51 -7.67 -6.57
CA LEU A 49 2.58 -8.59 -6.96
C LEU A 49 2.77 -9.73 -5.93
N PHE A 50 2.81 -9.37 -4.65
CA PHE A 50 2.92 -10.34 -3.56
C PHE A 50 1.74 -11.31 -3.58
N ASN A 51 0.52 -10.78 -3.70
CA ASN A 51 -0.68 -11.60 -3.64
C ASN A 51 -0.74 -12.60 -4.80
N ARG A 52 -0.42 -12.16 -6.01
CA ARG A 52 -0.37 -13.05 -7.18
C ARG A 52 0.59 -14.22 -6.98
N ARG A 53 1.73 -13.98 -6.33
CA ARG A 53 2.75 -15.01 -6.14
C ARG A 53 2.40 -16.03 -5.05
N TYR A 54 1.65 -15.61 -4.04
CA TYR A 54 1.47 -16.38 -2.79
C TYR A 54 0.02 -16.66 -2.39
N SER A 55 -0.98 -16.20 -3.17
CA SER A 55 -2.42 -16.35 -2.86
C SER A 55 -2.83 -17.81 -2.65
N SER A 56 -2.28 -18.75 -3.42
CA SER A 56 -2.58 -20.18 -3.29
C SER A 56 -1.77 -20.91 -2.21
N SER A 57 -0.68 -20.31 -1.71
CA SER A 57 0.27 -20.96 -0.79
C SER A 57 0.13 -20.50 0.67
N LEU A 58 -0.47 -19.34 0.90
CA LEU A 58 -0.54 -18.71 2.23
C LEU A 58 -1.98 -18.50 2.67
N HIS A 59 -2.22 -18.73 3.96
CA HIS A 59 -3.49 -18.37 4.61
C HIS A 59 -3.70 -16.85 4.58
N LEU A 60 -4.98 -16.44 4.57
CA LEU A 60 -5.39 -15.04 4.48
C LEU A 60 -4.74 -14.14 5.55
N ILE A 61 -4.76 -14.57 6.81
CA ILE A 61 -4.17 -13.79 7.91
C ILE A 61 -2.67 -13.58 7.71
N THR A 62 -1.94 -14.62 7.28
CA THR A 62 -0.50 -14.52 6.98
C THR A 62 -0.24 -13.53 5.85
N ARG A 63 -1.08 -13.54 4.81
CA ARG A 63 -1.01 -12.56 3.71
C ARG A 63 -1.22 -11.13 4.22
N MET A 64 -2.22 -10.91 5.07
CA MET A 64 -2.49 -9.59 5.67
C MET A 64 -1.32 -9.08 6.54
N ILE A 65 -0.72 -9.96 7.35
CA ILE A 65 0.47 -9.64 8.14
C ILE A 65 1.62 -9.19 7.21
N LEU A 66 1.89 -9.95 6.15
CA LEU A 66 2.97 -9.62 5.21
C LEU A 66 2.68 -8.34 4.42
N CYS A 67 1.42 -8.08 4.04
CA CYS A 67 1.01 -6.82 3.42
C CYS A 67 1.22 -5.63 4.35
N THR A 68 0.95 -5.80 5.64
CA THR A 68 1.22 -4.78 6.65
C THR A 68 2.70 -4.42 6.67
N PHE A 69 3.59 -5.42 6.70
CA PHE A 69 5.02 -5.19 6.64
C PHE A 69 5.47 -4.47 5.36
N ILE A 70 4.87 -4.79 4.21
CA ILE A 70 5.14 -4.09 2.94
C ILE A 70 4.79 -2.60 3.07
N ILE A 71 3.57 -2.28 3.53
CA ILE A 71 3.10 -0.89 3.67
C ILE A 71 3.98 -0.13 4.67
N THR A 72 4.15 -0.68 5.87
CA THR A 72 4.94 -0.03 6.94
C THR A 72 6.40 0.17 6.51
N SER A 73 6.98 -0.75 5.74
CA SER A 73 8.35 -0.59 5.22
C SER A 73 8.46 0.53 4.19
N LEU A 74 7.46 0.66 3.31
CA LEU A 74 7.39 1.76 2.35
C LEU A 74 7.15 3.10 3.04
N GLU A 75 6.27 3.16 4.04
CA GLU A 75 6.09 4.36 4.87
C GLU A 75 7.40 4.78 5.52
N LEU A 76 8.15 3.83 6.10
CA LEU A 76 9.44 4.13 6.72
C LEU A 76 10.46 4.66 5.71
N LEU A 77 10.53 4.06 4.52
CA LEU A 77 11.40 4.51 3.44
C LEU A 77 11.05 5.94 3.01
N PHE A 78 9.77 6.20 2.73
CA PHE A 78 9.30 7.52 2.33
C PHE A 78 9.49 8.56 3.45
N GLY A 79 9.23 8.19 4.70
CA GLY A 79 9.44 9.06 5.85
C GLY A 79 10.92 9.40 6.02
N THR A 80 11.80 8.42 5.83
CA THR A 80 13.24 8.66 5.86
C THR A 80 13.68 9.63 4.76
N ILE A 81 13.22 9.45 3.51
CA ILE A 81 13.58 10.33 2.40
C ILE A 81 12.98 11.74 2.61
N PHE A 82 11.67 11.84 2.79
CA PHE A 82 10.98 13.12 2.76
C PHE A 82 11.03 13.88 4.09
N ASN A 83 10.95 13.20 5.24
CA ASN A 83 11.01 13.87 6.54
C ASN A 83 12.43 13.99 7.08
N LEU A 84 13.23 12.91 7.05
CA LEU A 84 14.55 12.93 7.68
C LEU A 84 15.62 13.55 6.78
N TYR A 85 15.64 13.23 5.49
CA TYR A 85 16.66 13.73 4.56
C TYR A 85 16.28 15.07 3.91
N LEU A 86 15.03 15.21 3.45
CA LEU A 86 14.57 16.43 2.75
C LEU A 86 13.86 17.44 3.67
N HIS A 87 13.69 17.13 4.96
CA HIS A 87 13.07 18.00 5.96
C HIS A 87 11.70 18.58 5.57
N LYS A 88 10.88 17.81 4.82
CA LYS A 88 9.58 18.27 4.30
C LYS A 88 8.40 18.13 5.27
N GLN A 89 8.58 17.42 6.39
CA GLN A 89 7.53 17.22 7.41
C GLN A 89 6.16 16.84 6.81
N VAL A 90 6.21 15.88 5.87
CA VAL A 90 5.04 15.36 5.15
C VAL A 90 4.05 14.66 6.08
N TRP A 91 4.52 14.09 7.19
CA TRP A 91 3.71 13.68 8.36
C TRP A 91 4.58 13.63 9.62
N ASP A 92 3.95 13.44 10.78
CA ASP A 92 4.64 13.29 12.07
C ASP A 92 3.85 12.35 13.01
N TYR A 93 4.45 11.20 13.34
CA TYR A 93 3.92 10.22 14.29
C TYR A 93 4.65 10.23 15.64
N SER A 94 5.46 11.26 15.94
CA SER A 94 6.27 11.30 17.18
C SER A 94 5.43 11.23 18.46
N ASN A 95 4.19 11.70 18.40
CA ASN A 95 3.24 11.67 19.53
C ASN A 95 2.42 10.37 19.63
N GLN A 96 2.68 9.38 18.77
CA GLN A 96 1.96 8.10 18.78
C GLN A 96 2.71 7.04 19.58
N TYR A 97 1.97 6.15 20.25
CA TYR A 97 2.57 5.01 20.95
C TYR A 97 3.26 4.06 19.99
N PHE A 98 4.39 3.49 20.43
CA PHE A 98 5.21 2.56 19.64
C PHE A 98 5.59 3.14 18.26
N ASN A 99 5.87 4.44 18.19
CA ASN A 99 6.41 5.05 16.99
C ASN A 99 7.91 4.76 16.83
N TYR A 100 8.37 4.75 15.59
CA TYR A 100 9.79 4.71 15.27
C TYR A 100 10.18 5.97 14.51
N LYS A 101 11.03 6.81 15.13
CA LYS A 101 11.53 8.09 14.60
C LYS A 101 10.42 9.04 14.10
N GLY A 102 9.20 8.92 14.63
CA GLY A 102 8.02 9.65 14.14
C GLY A 102 7.61 9.33 12.69
N GLN A 103 8.13 8.25 12.08
CA GLN A 103 7.88 7.90 10.67
C GLN A 103 6.85 6.79 10.50
N ILE A 104 6.86 5.79 11.39
CA ILE A 104 5.86 4.72 11.44
C ILE A 104 5.41 4.54 12.88
N CYS A 105 4.23 3.98 13.10
CA CYS A 105 3.79 3.55 14.42
C CYS A 105 2.91 2.31 14.36
N LEU A 106 2.71 1.68 15.52
CA LEU A 106 1.90 0.46 15.63
C LEU A 106 0.44 0.72 15.27
N THR A 107 -0.13 1.85 15.69
CA THR A 107 -1.53 2.21 15.42
C THR A 107 -1.83 2.20 13.92
N PHE A 108 -1.01 2.88 13.11
CA PHE A 108 -1.18 2.89 11.65
C PHE A 108 -0.89 1.52 11.03
N SER A 109 0.09 0.78 11.55
CA SER A 109 0.33 -0.59 11.09
C SER A 109 -0.88 -1.50 11.30
N ILE A 110 -1.65 -1.33 12.39
CA ILE A 110 -2.91 -2.06 12.61
C ILE A 110 -3.97 -1.63 11.58
N PHE A 111 -4.08 -0.32 11.29
CA PHE A 111 -4.97 0.14 10.22
C PHE A 111 -4.62 -0.47 8.87
N TRP A 112 -3.33 -0.56 8.54
CA TRP A 112 -2.83 -1.18 7.30
C TRP A 112 -3.11 -2.68 7.25
N PHE A 113 -3.05 -3.37 8.38
CA PHE A 113 -3.48 -4.77 8.47
C PHE A 113 -4.92 -4.94 8.02
N PHE A 114 -5.86 -4.16 8.56
CA PHE A 114 -7.27 -4.26 8.14
C PHE A 114 -7.49 -3.75 6.71
N LEU A 115 -6.80 -2.68 6.29
CA LEU A 115 -6.89 -2.16 4.93
C LEU A 115 -6.35 -3.15 3.89
N SER A 116 -5.42 -4.02 4.26
CA SER A 116 -4.90 -5.04 3.33
C SER A 116 -5.98 -6.03 2.87
N LEU A 117 -7.01 -6.30 3.69
CA LEU A 117 -8.06 -7.26 3.36
C LEU A 117 -8.84 -6.88 2.08
N PRO A 118 -9.47 -5.69 1.97
CA PRO A 118 -10.17 -5.30 0.75
C PRO A 118 -9.22 -5.19 -0.46
N VAL A 119 -7.94 -4.85 -0.27
CA VAL A 119 -6.96 -4.80 -1.36
C VAL A 119 -6.66 -6.20 -1.90
N LEU A 120 -6.49 -7.18 -1.00
CA LEU A 120 -6.28 -8.58 -1.36
C LEU A 120 -7.49 -9.14 -2.11
N PHE A 121 -8.71 -8.86 -1.65
CA PHE A 121 -9.94 -9.25 -2.36
C PHE A 121 -10.07 -8.58 -3.73
N LEU A 122 -9.76 -7.29 -3.83
CA LEU A 122 -9.80 -6.56 -5.09
C LEU A 122 -8.83 -7.17 -6.11
N GLU A 123 -7.63 -7.55 -5.70
CA GLU A 123 -6.69 -8.26 -6.59
C GLU A 123 -7.21 -9.63 -7.01
N GLU A 124 -7.81 -10.40 -6.12
CA GLU A 124 -8.40 -11.69 -6.48
C GLU A 124 -9.55 -11.55 -7.48
N ILE A 125 -10.41 -10.54 -7.31
CA ILE A 125 -11.49 -10.22 -8.25
C ILE A 125 -10.92 -9.84 -9.61
N ILE A 126 -9.98 -8.89 -9.66
CA ILE A 126 -9.37 -8.44 -10.92
C ILE A 126 -8.68 -9.62 -11.63
N ARG A 127 -7.99 -10.47 -10.87
CA ARG A 127 -7.33 -11.67 -11.40
C ARG A 127 -8.32 -12.68 -11.96
N MET A 128 -9.47 -12.87 -11.30
CA MET A 128 -10.53 -13.79 -11.76
C MET A 128 -11.12 -13.36 -13.10
N TYR A 129 -11.34 -12.05 -13.29
CA TYR A 129 -11.87 -11.49 -14.54
C TYR A 129 -10.78 -11.15 -15.58
N SER A 130 -9.50 -11.36 -15.25
CA SER A 130 -8.40 -11.10 -16.18
C SER A 130 -8.35 -12.20 -17.25
N PRO A 131 -8.40 -11.85 -18.55
CA PRO A 131 -8.41 -12.83 -19.65
C PRO A 131 -7.10 -13.61 -19.80
N ILE A 132 -6.10 -13.35 -18.95
CA ILE A 132 -4.84 -14.09 -18.89
C ILE A 132 -5.04 -15.52 -18.35
N ASN A 133 -6.06 -15.74 -17.50
CA ASN A 133 -6.36 -17.04 -16.87
C ASN A 133 -7.50 -17.84 -17.55
N THR A 134 -8.22 -17.26 -18.50
CA THR A 134 -9.38 -17.90 -19.16
C THR A 134 -9.05 -18.50 -20.53
N ALA A 135 -7.77 -18.72 -20.85
CA ALA A 135 -7.30 -19.22 -22.13
C ALA A 135 -6.31 -20.38 -21.96
#